data_AF-I4B6B3-F1
#
_entry.id   AF-I4B6B3-F1
#
_cell.length_a   1.000
_cell.length_b   1.000
_cell.length_c   1.000
_cell.angle_alpha   90.00
_cell.angle_beta   90.00
_cell.angle_gamma   90.00
#
_symmetry.space_group_name_H-M   'P 1'
#
loop_
_entity.id
_entity.type
_entity.pdbx_description
1 polymer ?
#
loop_
_entity_poly.entity_id
_entity_poly.type
_entity_poly.pdbx_seq_one_letter_code
_entity_poly.pdbx_strand_id
1 'polypeptide(L)'
;MATFSYQPEFNYDGVNAADSAEAAKHLLPFKGGFLKGLEAHLVNADNIQKFLSTAPPETRKDINKNIKEIDSALVAIMRLYSNVESELSARSLDTTANREYYNHFSDADIEEPKIEFAKLIRSYEIIREFNTAVIEHWWKLANLFEAMNVSNAEKHFMEQLLTYRVYPRIDLCNLTNLLLRRLGYLLKLDSEQTVGGKVSVKGHYTNQISYTYSAIFREDLAEIIEGFVPQSQRTETRARAAEPPKEIRDTAVKSPYLLDTRGTEHFNQTHAYVLEINQSRYDIEEAKVRRSIYVETHLGAEDDALRQDIIRKFISAARNKDRVGEYLVFLHSYFQFTRDTLLMQQTNLDENDQNFFLYHFGPVFFIKVCTHFMRVGRTGYVHRHLKRNQMVRELPFEYVKYVLKDWWDENVYTQVPRTERNSYVAYDRLLDSIRSEWQEHQLRLLLKIKKDPVLLRALNIHDVKTLGHLVESEISYIYHVKILRFLGQDFFYLPIQIAKSQDPR
;
A
#
# COMPACT_ATOMS: atom_id res chain seq x y z
N MET A 1 -29.67 8.57 12.25
CA MET A 1 -28.30 8.01 12.24
C MET A 1 -27.45 8.91 11.36
N ALA A 2 -26.25 9.29 11.77
CA ALA A 2 -25.35 10.05 10.89
C ALA A 2 -25.10 9.21 9.63
N THR A 3 -25.25 9.81 8.45
CA THR A 3 -25.13 9.11 7.15
C THR A 3 -23.70 8.62 6.91
N PHE A 4 -22.74 9.24 7.60
CA PHE A 4 -21.32 8.92 7.60
C PHE A 4 -20.84 8.83 9.04
N SER A 5 -19.97 7.87 9.31
CA SER A 5 -19.26 7.75 10.58
C SER A 5 -17.91 7.14 10.30
N TYR A 6 -16.85 7.70 10.88
CA TYR A 6 -15.53 7.07 10.83
C TYR A 6 -15.57 5.61 11.31
N GLN A 7 -14.94 4.74 10.53
CA GLN A 7 -14.66 3.34 10.88
C GLN A 7 -13.20 3.12 10.51
N PRO A 8 -12.31 2.84 11.47
CA PRO A 8 -10.89 2.67 11.19
C PRO A 8 -10.70 1.52 10.20
N GLU A 9 -9.86 1.73 9.19
CA GLU A 9 -9.51 0.66 8.23
C GLU A 9 -8.73 -0.46 8.92
N PHE A 10 -7.97 -0.12 9.96
CA PHE A 10 -7.17 -1.07 10.74
C PHE A 10 -7.00 -0.59 12.19
N ASN A 11 -7.01 -1.53 13.15
CA ASN A 11 -6.77 -1.22 14.57
C ASN A 11 -5.27 -1.22 14.88
N TYR A 12 -4.59 -0.12 14.57
CA TYR A 12 -3.16 0.02 14.84
C TYR A 12 -2.83 -0.14 16.33
N ASP A 13 -3.71 0.27 17.24
CA ASP A 13 -3.49 0.16 18.69
C ASP A 13 -3.36 -1.30 19.15
N GLY A 14 -3.98 -2.23 18.44
CA GLY A 14 -3.87 -3.67 18.68
C GLY A 14 -2.51 -4.29 18.34
N VAL A 15 -1.68 -3.60 17.54
CA VAL A 15 -0.35 -4.10 17.16
C VAL A 15 0.64 -3.86 18.28
N ASN A 16 1.28 -4.94 18.75
CA ASN A 16 2.32 -4.85 19.77
C ASN A 16 3.59 -4.25 19.16
N ALA A 17 4.16 -3.21 19.79
CA ALA A 17 5.39 -2.58 19.33
C ALA A 17 6.61 -3.53 19.38
N ALA A 18 6.57 -4.53 20.26
CA ALA A 18 7.57 -5.60 20.34
C ALA A 18 7.36 -6.70 19.29
N ASP A 19 6.20 -6.76 18.61
CA ASP A 19 6.03 -7.67 17.47
C ASP A 19 6.76 -7.08 16.26
N SER A 20 8.05 -7.43 16.18
CA SER A 20 8.96 -6.88 15.19
C SER A 20 8.47 -7.10 13.76
N ALA A 21 7.87 -8.25 13.47
CA ALA A 21 7.43 -8.61 12.12
C ALA A 21 6.10 -7.94 11.75
N GLU A 22 5.16 -7.82 12.69
CA GLU A 22 3.86 -7.19 12.44
C GLU A 22 3.99 -5.67 12.30
N ALA A 23 4.67 -5.01 13.25
CA ALA A 23 4.79 -3.55 13.18
C ALA A 23 5.68 -3.06 12.02
N ALA A 24 6.71 -3.82 11.59
CA ALA A 24 7.52 -3.44 10.42
C ALA A 24 6.70 -3.42 9.11
N LYS A 25 5.73 -4.35 8.96
CA LYS A 25 4.84 -4.42 7.78
C LYS A 25 3.95 -3.19 7.65
N HIS A 26 3.40 -2.71 8.76
CA HIS A 26 2.52 -1.54 8.74
C HIS A 26 3.28 -0.22 8.55
N LEU A 27 4.52 -0.13 9.01
CA LEU A 27 5.33 1.10 8.98
C LEU A 27 6.02 1.37 7.63
N LEU A 28 5.71 0.61 6.57
CA LEU A 28 6.24 0.82 5.21
C LEU A 28 6.14 2.28 4.70
N PRO A 29 5.05 3.04 4.94
CA PRO A 29 4.97 4.44 4.52
C PRO A 29 6.09 5.34 5.08
N PHE A 30 6.64 4.97 6.24
CA PHE A 30 7.73 5.69 6.88
C PHE A 30 9.11 5.19 6.42
N LYS A 31 9.25 4.08 5.68
CA LYS A 31 10.58 3.52 5.33
C LYS A 31 11.50 4.51 4.60
N GLY A 32 10.93 5.48 3.86
CA GLY A 32 11.68 6.54 3.17
C GLY A 32 11.97 7.80 3.99
N GLY A 33 11.73 7.78 5.30
CA GLY A 33 11.95 8.91 6.21
C GLY A 33 10.66 9.38 6.91
N PHE A 34 10.81 10.02 8.07
CA PHE A 34 9.69 10.55 8.85
C PHE A 34 8.83 11.51 8.03
N LEU A 35 9.46 12.51 7.39
CA LEU A 35 8.77 13.54 6.62
C LEU A 35 7.97 12.96 5.44
N LYS A 36 8.50 11.93 4.76
CA LYS A 36 7.82 11.28 3.64
C LYS A 36 6.49 10.66 4.04
N GLY A 37 6.42 10.08 5.24
CA GLY A 37 5.16 9.53 5.78
C GLY A 37 4.18 10.64 6.19
N LEU A 38 4.69 11.74 6.74
CA LEU A 38 3.87 12.86 7.25
C LEU A 38 3.40 13.83 6.15
N GLU A 39 4.08 13.88 5.00
CA GLU A 39 3.78 14.77 3.85
C GLU A 39 2.34 14.60 3.33
N ALA A 40 1.79 13.40 3.49
CA ALA A 40 0.41 13.11 3.12
C ALA A 40 -0.62 14.00 3.84
N HIS A 41 -0.30 14.54 5.03
CA HIS A 41 -1.15 15.53 5.71
C HIS A 41 -1.18 16.88 4.97
N LEU A 42 -0.01 17.38 4.56
CA LEU A 42 0.12 18.62 3.78
C LEU A 42 -0.63 18.51 2.45
N VAL A 43 -0.33 17.46 1.69
CA VAL A 43 -0.90 17.22 0.35
C VAL A 43 -2.42 17.06 0.43
N ASN A 44 -2.96 16.33 1.41
CA ASN A 44 -4.41 16.20 1.55
C ASN A 44 -5.08 17.49 2.01
N ALA A 45 -4.47 18.26 2.91
CA ALA A 45 -5.05 19.53 3.36
C ALA A 45 -5.21 20.52 2.19
N ASP A 46 -4.17 20.68 1.38
CA ASP A 46 -4.20 21.51 0.16
C ASP A 46 -5.21 20.98 -0.88
N ASN A 47 -5.24 19.65 -1.09
CA ASN A 47 -6.20 19.04 -2.02
C ASN A 47 -7.65 19.18 -1.57
N ILE A 48 -7.93 19.16 -0.26
CA ILE A 48 -9.28 19.40 0.26
C ILE A 48 -9.71 20.83 -0.05
N GLN A 49 -8.86 21.84 0.18
CA GLN A 49 -9.21 23.24 -0.15
C GLN A 49 -9.63 23.37 -1.63
N LYS A 50 -8.87 22.76 -2.55
CA LYS A 50 -9.20 22.74 -3.98
C LYS A 50 -10.49 21.98 -4.26
N PHE A 51 -10.69 20.83 -3.60
CA PHE A 51 -11.87 20.00 -3.80
C PHE A 51 -13.17 20.66 -3.31
N LEU A 52 -13.13 21.46 -2.23
CA LEU A 52 -14.31 22.17 -1.74
C LEU A 52 -14.86 23.17 -2.77
N SER A 53 -14.03 23.69 -3.67
CA SER A 53 -14.47 24.58 -4.76
C SER A 53 -15.40 23.88 -5.77
N THR A 54 -15.34 22.55 -5.87
CA THR A 54 -16.17 21.75 -6.77
C THR A 54 -17.48 21.30 -6.12
N ALA A 55 -17.75 21.71 -4.87
CA ALA A 55 -18.93 21.32 -4.13
C ALA A 55 -20.23 21.69 -4.87
N PRO A 56 -21.22 20.77 -4.93
CA PRO A 56 -22.56 21.04 -5.43
C PRO A 56 -23.26 22.19 -4.70
N PRO A 57 -24.28 22.85 -5.29
CA PRO A 57 -24.89 24.07 -4.74
C PRO A 57 -25.43 23.96 -3.31
N GLU A 58 -26.12 22.86 -2.96
CA GLU A 58 -26.70 22.69 -1.62
C GLU A 58 -25.61 22.39 -0.59
N THR A 59 -24.70 21.46 -0.87
CA THR A 59 -23.52 21.19 -0.03
C THR A 59 -22.62 22.42 0.14
N ARG A 60 -22.46 23.24 -0.91
CA ARG A 60 -21.66 24.48 -0.88
C ARG A 60 -22.22 25.49 0.10
N LYS A 61 -23.54 25.55 0.28
CA LYS A 61 -24.19 26.43 1.26
C LYS A 61 -23.80 26.06 2.69
N ASP A 62 -23.76 24.77 3.01
CA ASP A 62 -23.35 24.29 4.33
C ASP A 62 -21.84 24.38 4.56
N ILE A 63 -21.02 24.12 3.54
CA ILE A 63 -19.58 24.40 3.57
C ILE A 63 -19.35 25.89 3.87
N ASN A 64 -20.05 26.80 3.18
CA ASN A 64 -19.88 28.24 3.36
C ASN A 64 -20.27 28.73 4.77
N LYS A 65 -21.16 28.04 5.49
CA LYS A 65 -21.46 28.36 6.90
C LYS A 65 -20.26 28.08 7.80
N ASN A 66 -19.54 27.00 7.53
CA ASN A 66 -18.42 26.52 8.35
C ASN A 66 -17.05 26.83 7.73
N ILE A 67 -16.97 27.57 6.62
CA ILE A 67 -15.77 27.71 5.80
C ILE A 67 -14.59 28.29 6.59
N LYS A 68 -14.85 29.24 7.50
CA LYS A 68 -13.81 29.80 8.38
C LYS A 68 -13.18 28.74 9.28
N GLU A 69 -13.98 27.83 9.82
CA GLU A 69 -13.49 26.77 10.70
C GLU A 69 -12.77 25.68 9.93
N ILE A 70 -13.28 25.33 8.75
CA ILE A 70 -12.68 24.37 7.82
C ILE A 70 -11.32 24.89 7.36
N ASP A 71 -11.25 26.11 6.83
CA ASP A 71 -10.00 26.73 6.38
C ASP A 71 -9.01 26.90 7.53
N SER A 72 -9.48 27.31 8.71
CA SER A 72 -8.63 27.41 9.89
C SER A 72 -8.01 26.07 10.28
N ALA A 73 -8.75 24.96 10.18
CA ALA A 73 -8.22 23.63 10.48
C ALA A 73 -7.22 23.15 9.41
N LEU A 74 -7.53 23.37 8.12
CA LEU A 74 -6.65 23.01 7.01
C LEU A 74 -5.33 23.80 7.05
N VAL A 75 -5.40 25.12 7.29
CA VAL A 75 -4.20 25.97 7.46
C VAL A 75 -3.41 25.57 8.69
N ALA A 76 -4.06 25.17 9.79
CA ALA A 76 -3.36 24.69 10.98
C ALA A 76 -2.58 23.39 10.69
N ILE A 77 -3.18 22.44 9.96
CA ILE A 77 -2.48 21.20 9.53
C ILE A 77 -1.25 21.54 8.67
N MET A 78 -1.38 22.45 7.71
CA MET A 78 -0.26 22.87 6.86
C MET A 78 0.86 23.52 7.68
N ARG A 79 0.51 24.40 8.63
CA ARG A 79 1.49 25.04 9.54
C ARG A 79 2.20 24.04 10.44
N LEU A 80 1.46 23.09 11.01
CA LEU A 80 2.03 22.02 11.83
C LEU A 80 3.04 21.19 11.03
N TYR A 81 2.74 20.87 9.77
CA TYR A 81 3.69 20.16 8.90
C TYR A 81 4.94 20.99 8.61
N SER A 82 4.79 22.27 8.21
CA SER A 82 5.95 23.13 7.96
C SER A 82 6.85 23.30 9.19
N ASN A 83 6.28 23.34 10.40
CA ASN A 83 7.05 23.36 11.64
C ASN A 83 7.84 22.05 11.82
N VAL A 84 7.18 20.90 11.64
CA VAL A 84 7.82 19.57 11.72
C VAL A 84 8.93 19.40 10.68
N GLU A 85 8.71 19.87 9.45
CA GLU A 85 9.70 19.82 8.37
C GLU A 85 10.95 20.61 8.72
N SER A 86 10.77 21.81 9.31
CA SER A 86 11.88 22.62 9.79
C SER A 86 12.63 21.95 10.93
N GLU A 87 11.92 21.43 11.93
CA GLU A 87 12.51 20.84 13.13
C GLU A 87 13.21 19.50 12.86
N LEU A 88 12.65 18.65 11.99
CA LEU A 88 13.24 17.36 11.58
C LEU A 88 14.29 17.49 10.47
N SER A 89 14.60 18.71 9.99
CA SER A 89 15.69 18.90 9.03
C SER A 89 17.02 18.47 9.65
N ALA A 90 17.91 17.86 8.84
CA ALA A 90 19.19 17.32 9.33
C ALA A 90 19.98 18.35 10.15
N ARG A 91 20.08 19.59 9.64
CA ARG A 91 20.76 20.69 10.32
C ARG A 91 20.13 21.05 11.68
N SER A 92 18.80 21.10 11.75
CA SER A 92 18.08 21.43 12.99
C SER A 92 18.23 20.33 14.04
N LEU A 93 18.07 19.07 13.61
CA LEU A 93 18.26 17.90 14.46
C LEU A 93 19.70 17.80 14.97
N ASP A 94 20.70 17.97 14.11
CA ASP A 94 22.11 17.97 14.51
C ASP A 94 22.39 19.06 15.54
N THR A 95 21.94 20.30 15.28
CA THR A 95 22.18 21.43 16.18
C THR A 95 21.53 21.19 17.55
N THR A 96 20.30 20.67 17.56
CA THR A 96 19.53 20.45 18.78
C THR A 96 20.07 19.26 19.58
N ALA A 97 20.37 18.15 18.91
CA ALA A 97 20.97 16.97 19.53
C ALA A 97 22.34 17.28 20.13
N ASN A 98 23.18 18.09 19.47
CA ASN A 98 24.48 18.50 20.02
C ASN A 98 24.32 19.35 21.28
N ARG A 99 23.33 20.24 21.30
CA ARG A 99 23.01 21.06 22.48
C ARG A 99 22.50 20.20 23.64
N GLU A 100 21.72 19.17 23.35
CA GLU A 100 21.03 18.34 24.34
C GLU A 100 21.81 17.08 24.73
N TYR A 101 22.94 16.80 24.07
CA TYR A 101 23.80 15.65 24.35
C TYR A 101 24.12 15.50 25.84
N TYR A 102 24.52 16.60 26.48
CA TYR A 102 24.90 16.61 27.90
C TYR A 102 23.73 16.46 28.88
N ASN A 103 22.48 16.53 28.39
CA ASN A 103 21.31 16.18 29.20
C ASN A 103 21.13 14.65 29.28
N HIS A 104 21.70 13.90 28.34
CA HIS A 104 21.61 12.45 28.26
C HIS A 104 22.91 11.75 28.70
N PHE A 105 24.06 12.38 28.49
CA PHE A 105 25.37 11.77 28.70
C PHE A 105 26.32 12.70 29.46
N SER A 106 27.22 12.14 30.27
CA SER A 106 28.21 12.89 31.05
C SER A 106 29.63 12.78 30.49
N ASP A 107 29.77 12.33 29.24
CA ASP A 107 31.06 12.13 28.58
C ASP A 107 31.74 13.48 28.27
N ALA A 108 33.07 13.48 28.24
CA ALA A 108 33.86 14.68 27.93
C ALA A 108 33.78 15.07 26.44
N ASP A 109 33.60 14.08 25.56
CA ASP A 109 33.52 14.23 24.11
C ASP A 109 32.20 13.67 23.56
N ILE A 110 31.76 14.19 22.42
CA ILE A 110 30.56 13.72 21.72
C ILE A 110 30.90 12.47 20.90
N GLU A 111 30.26 11.36 21.23
CA GLU A 111 30.39 10.11 20.48
C GLU A 111 29.26 9.96 19.44
N GLU A 112 29.62 9.47 18.25
CA GLU A 112 28.69 9.31 17.12
C GLU A 112 27.47 8.41 17.44
N PRO A 113 27.60 7.24 18.10
CA PRO A 113 26.44 6.42 18.44
C PRO A 113 25.49 7.07 19.46
N LYS A 114 26.04 7.90 20.35
CA LYS A 114 25.28 8.59 21.41
C LYS A 114 24.56 9.82 20.87
N ILE A 115 25.16 10.54 19.92
CA ILE A 115 24.48 11.64 19.24
C ILE A 115 23.32 11.14 18.38
N GLU A 116 23.45 9.98 17.72
CA GLU A 116 22.34 9.36 16.96
C GLU A 116 21.17 8.96 17.86
N PHE A 117 21.45 8.45 19.07
CA PHE A 117 20.42 8.24 20.10
C PHE A 117 19.69 9.54 20.46
N ALA A 118 20.44 10.62 20.73
CA ALA A 118 19.86 11.93 21.04
C ALA A 118 19.00 12.48 19.89
N LYS A 119 19.42 12.29 18.63
CA LYS A 119 18.62 12.65 17.44
C LYS A 119 17.31 11.86 17.37
N LEU A 120 17.31 10.56 17.68
CA LEU A 120 16.09 9.76 17.70
C LEU A 120 15.14 10.13 18.83
N ILE A 121 15.66 10.46 20.03
CA ILE A 121 14.85 11.02 21.13
C ILE A 121 14.17 12.31 20.67
N ARG A 122 14.93 13.25 20.11
CA ARG A 122 14.38 14.52 19.63
C ARG A 122 13.36 14.32 18.50
N SER A 123 13.62 13.39 17.60
CA SER A 123 12.69 13.03 16.51
C SER A 123 11.38 12.48 17.07
N TYR A 124 11.44 11.62 18.10
CA TYR A 124 10.26 11.10 18.79
C TYR A 124 9.40 12.23 19.35
N GLU A 125 10.00 13.16 20.09
CA GLU A 125 9.30 14.29 20.72
C GLU A 125 8.57 15.13 19.67
N ILE A 126 9.29 15.55 18.62
CA ILE A 126 8.75 16.36 17.53
C ILE A 126 7.55 15.68 16.85
N ILE A 127 7.69 14.38 16.54
CA ILE A 127 6.63 13.62 15.86
C ILE A 127 5.43 13.40 16.79
N ARG A 128 5.66 13.18 18.09
CA ARG A 128 4.61 13.03 19.10
C ARG A 128 3.80 14.31 19.27
N GLU A 129 4.48 15.46 19.38
CA GLU A 129 3.85 16.79 19.44
C GLU A 129 2.98 17.04 18.20
N PHE A 130 3.54 16.80 17.02
CA PHE A 130 2.83 16.94 15.75
C PHE A 130 1.60 16.03 15.67
N ASN A 131 1.76 14.73 15.96
CA ASN A 131 0.67 13.77 15.80
C ASN A 131 -0.49 14.08 16.76
N THR A 132 -0.16 14.53 17.97
CA THR A 132 -1.15 14.96 18.97
C THR A 132 -1.93 16.18 18.52
N ALA A 133 -1.27 17.17 17.91
CA ALA A 133 -1.93 18.38 17.44
C ALA A 133 -2.71 18.15 16.12
N VAL A 134 -2.14 17.40 15.17
CA VAL A 134 -2.72 17.26 13.83
C VAL A 134 -4.00 16.41 13.84
N ILE A 135 -4.06 15.39 14.71
CA ILE A 135 -5.23 14.51 14.82
C ILE A 135 -6.47 15.27 15.29
N GLU A 136 -6.32 16.26 16.17
CA GLU A 136 -7.41 17.13 16.62
C GLU A 136 -8.03 17.91 15.46
N HIS A 137 -7.19 18.41 14.55
CA HIS A 137 -7.67 19.13 13.36
C HIS A 137 -8.36 18.21 12.35
N TRP A 138 -7.87 16.97 12.16
CA TRP A 138 -8.55 16.00 11.31
C TRP A 138 -9.90 15.58 11.87
N TRP A 139 -10.00 15.36 13.18
CA TRP A 139 -11.28 15.10 13.85
C TRP A 139 -12.23 16.29 13.79
N LYS A 140 -11.71 17.51 13.95
CA LYS A 140 -12.52 18.73 13.74
C LYS A 140 -13.12 18.77 12.34
N LEU A 141 -12.32 18.49 11.31
CA LEU A 141 -12.81 18.43 9.92
C LEU A 141 -13.84 17.32 9.72
N ALA A 142 -13.57 16.12 10.23
CA ALA A 142 -14.52 15.00 10.16
C ALA A 142 -15.87 15.37 10.77
N ASN A 143 -15.88 15.89 12.00
CA ASN A 143 -17.09 16.29 12.71
C ASN A 143 -17.86 17.39 11.96
N LEU A 144 -17.16 18.40 11.42
CA LEU A 144 -17.77 19.46 10.64
C LEU A 144 -18.46 18.93 9.37
N PHE A 145 -17.84 17.98 8.67
CA PHE A 145 -18.37 17.39 7.45
C PHE A 145 -19.48 16.35 7.72
N GLU A 146 -19.33 15.52 8.76
CA GLU A 146 -20.36 14.55 9.17
C GLU A 146 -21.65 15.23 9.64
N ALA A 147 -21.56 16.43 10.22
CA ALA A 147 -22.70 17.22 10.67
C ALA A 147 -23.47 17.93 9.53
N MET A 148 -22.96 17.93 8.29
CA MET A 148 -23.62 18.60 7.16
C MET A 148 -24.88 17.84 6.73
N ASN A 149 -25.92 18.58 6.33
CA ASN A 149 -27.17 17.98 5.91
C ASN A 149 -27.14 17.72 4.39
N VAL A 150 -26.81 16.49 4.01
CA VAL A 150 -26.54 16.13 2.62
C VAL A 150 -27.76 15.49 1.97
N SER A 151 -28.20 16.03 0.83
CA SER A 151 -29.25 15.40 0.02
C SER A 151 -28.75 14.07 -0.58
N ASN A 152 -29.65 13.15 -0.90
CA ASN A 152 -29.28 11.86 -1.50
C ASN A 152 -28.52 11.99 -2.83
N ALA A 153 -28.70 13.09 -3.57
CA ALA A 153 -28.00 13.35 -4.83
C ALA A 153 -26.54 13.79 -4.63
N GLU A 154 -26.21 14.37 -3.47
CA GLU A 154 -24.90 14.93 -3.17
C GLU A 154 -24.08 14.04 -2.21
N LYS A 155 -24.66 12.92 -1.78
CA LYS A 155 -24.02 11.92 -0.91
C LYS A 155 -22.65 11.48 -1.43
N HIS A 156 -22.51 11.33 -2.75
CA HIS A 156 -21.26 10.90 -3.37
C HIS A 156 -20.11 11.91 -3.20
N PHE A 157 -20.41 13.22 -3.21
CA PHE A 157 -19.40 14.25 -2.95
C PHE A 157 -18.87 14.14 -1.51
N MET A 158 -19.77 13.91 -0.56
CA MET A 158 -19.40 13.78 0.85
C MET A 158 -18.69 12.44 1.15
N GLU A 159 -19.05 11.35 0.47
CA GLU A 159 -18.27 10.11 0.46
C GLU A 159 -16.85 10.36 -0.05
N GLN A 160 -16.71 11.08 -1.18
CA GLN A 160 -15.40 11.42 -1.73
C GLN A 160 -14.56 12.26 -0.75
N LEU A 161 -15.19 13.17 -0.01
CA LEU A 161 -14.51 14.02 0.96
C LEU A 161 -14.10 13.25 2.22
N LEU A 162 -15.06 12.59 2.88
CA LEU A 162 -14.84 11.91 4.14
C LEU A 162 -13.99 10.65 3.97
N THR A 163 -14.43 9.72 3.12
CA THR A 163 -13.82 8.38 2.99
C THR A 163 -12.45 8.40 2.34
N TYR A 164 -12.18 9.35 1.43
CA TYR A 164 -10.93 9.33 0.65
C TYR A 164 -9.95 10.45 1.01
N ARG A 165 -10.39 11.50 1.72
CA ARG A 165 -9.52 12.65 2.03
C ARG A 165 -9.33 12.87 3.53
N VAL A 166 -10.39 12.70 4.33
CA VAL A 166 -10.35 12.98 5.78
C VAL A 166 -10.02 11.74 6.60
N TYR A 167 -10.81 10.67 6.51
CA TYR A 167 -10.60 9.44 7.31
C TYR A 167 -9.22 8.79 7.10
N PRO A 168 -8.67 8.70 5.87
CA PRO A 168 -7.34 8.15 5.67
C PRO A 168 -6.23 8.96 6.35
N ARG A 169 -6.50 10.19 6.79
CA ARG A 169 -5.55 11.02 7.54
C ARG A 169 -5.68 10.83 9.04
N ILE A 170 -6.87 10.47 9.52
CA ILE A 170 -7.05 9.96 10.89
C ILE A 170 -6.35 8.60 11.03
N ASP A 171 -6.51 7.71 10.03
CA ASP A 171 -5.79 6.43 9.99
C ASP A 171 -4.27 6.61 9.96
N LEU A 172 -3.77 7.61 9.22
CA LEU A 172 -2.36 7.96 9.22
C LEU A 172 -1.87 8.43 10.61
N CYS A 173 -2.69 9.14 11.38
CA CYS A 173 -2.34 9.52 12.74
C CYS A 173 -2.24 8.28 13.65
N ASN A 174 -3.14 7.31 13.47
CA ASN A 174 -3.11 6.03 14.20
C ASN A 174 -1.88 5.18 13.82
N LEU A 175 -1.52 5.16 12.54
CA LEU A 175 -0.28 4.55 12.07
C LEU A 175 0.96 5.25 12.65
N THR A 176 0.94 6.57 12.75
CA THR A 176 2.02 7.36 13.39
C THR A 176 2.15 7.03 14.88
N ASN A 177 1.05 6.73 15.58
CA ASN A 177 1.11 6.22 16.95
C ASN A 177 1.79 4.85 17.05
N LEU A 178 1.62 3.96 16.07
CA LEU A 178 2.38 2.71 16.00
C LEU A 178 3.88 2.97 15.80
N LEU A 179 4.24 3.92 14.92
CA LEU A 179 5.64 4.32 14.72
C LEU A 179 6.26 4.82 16.02
N LEU A 180 5.55 5.71 16.72
CA LEU A 180 5.97 6.27 18.00
C LEU A 180 6.13 5.17 19.04
N ARG A 181 5.16 4.25 19.20
CA ARG A 181 5.31 3.13 20.14
C ARG A 181 6.53 2.27 19.82
N ARG A 182 6.84 2.04 18.54
CA ARG A 182 8.03 1.29 18.11
C ARG A 182 9.34 2.03 18.35
N LEU A 183 9.38 3.33 18.07
CA LEU A 183 10.49 4.19 18.48
C LEU A 183 10.68 4.17 19.99
N GLY A 184 9.60 4.25 20.75
CA GLY A 184 9.64 4.22 22.21
C GLY A 184 10.21 2.90 22.74
N TYR A 185 9.89 1.78 22.07
CA TYR A 185 10.47 0.48 22.36
C TYR A 185 11.98 0.43 22.07
N LEU A 186 12.41 0.89 20.88
CA LEU A 186 13.83 1.02 20.51
C LEU A 186 14.63 1.88 21.50
N LEU A 187 14.04 3.00 21.91
CA LEU A 187 14.65 3.98 22.81
C LEU A 187 14.54 3.61 24.28
N LYS A 188 13.81 2.52 24.62
CA LYS A 188 13.52 2.10 25.99
C LYS A 188 13.04 3.27 26.84
N LEU A 189 11.94 3.90 26.40
CA LEU A 189 11.39 5.07 27.08
C LEU A 189 10.76 4.68 28.43
N ASP A 190 11.19 5.38 29.48
CA ASP A 190 10.73 5.16 30.86
C ASP A 190 9.62 6.14 31.25
N SER A 191 9.64 7.33 30.65
CA SER A 191 8.67 8.38 30.94
C SER A 191 8.44 9.27 29.73
N GLU A 192 7.19 9.64 29.53
CA GLU A 192 6.73 10.66 28.59
C GLU A 192 5.98 11.73 29.40
N GLN A 193 6.35 12.99 29.23
CA GLN A 193 5.67 14.13 29.86
C GLN A 193 5.24 15.12 28.79
N THR A 194 3.98 15.56 28.87
CA THR A 194 3.42 16.56 27.96
C THR A 194 3.03 17.80 28.76
N VAL A 195 3.72 18.92 28.52
CA VAL A 195 3.47 20.19 29.20
C VAL A 195 3.27 21.28 28.15
N GLY A 196 2.07 21.86 28.10
CA GLY A 196 1.77 22.97 27.17
C GLY A 196 1.92 22.59 25.69
N GLY A 197 1.67 21.33 25.33
CA GLY A 197 1.83 20.81 23.97
C GLY A 197 3.25 20.41 23.60
N LYS A 198 4.24 20.62 24.49
CA LYS A 198 5.60 20.10 24.33
C LYS A 198 5.73 18.74 24.98
N VAL A 199 6.39 17.81 24.29
CA VAL A 199 6.65 16.45 24.74
C VAL A 199 8.12 16.36 25.13
N SER A 200 8.38 15.81 26.31
CA SER A 200 9.73 15.44 26.74
C SER A 200 9.75 13.98 27.15
N VAL A 201 10.78 13.26 26.69
CA VAL A 201 10.94 11.85 27.01
C VAL A 201 12.30 11.52 27.62
N LYS A 202 12.34 10.46 28.42
CA LYS A 202 13.58 9.88 28.92
C LYS A 202 13.70 8.44 28.44
N GLY A 203 14.78 8.14 27.74
CA GLY A 203 15.11 6.79 27.25
C GLY A 203 16.42 6.26 27.80
N HIS A 204 16.64 4.96 27.61
CA HIS A 204 17.85 4.25 28.06
C HIS A 204 18.76 3.91 26.88
N TYR A 205 19.92 4.55 26.83
CA TYR A 205 20.97 4.23 25.86
C TYR A 205 21.69 2.92 26.22
N THR A 206 21.99 2.11 25.21
CA THR A 206 22.92 0.99 25.29
C THR A 206 23.79 0.93 24.04
N ASN A 207 25.09 0.63 24.21
CA ASN A 207 26.02 0.45 23.10
C ASN A 207 25.75 -0.81 22.25
N GLN A 208 24.79 -1.64 22.65
CA GLN A 208 24.38 -2.86 21.93
C GLN A 208 23.40 -2.59 20.80
N ILE A 209 22.76 -1.43 20.79
CA ILE A 209 21.77 -1.03 19.78
C ILE A 209 22.39 0.04 18.89
N SER A 210 22.26 -0.14 17.57
CA SER A 210 22.56 0.93 16.62
C SER A 210 21.34 1.84 16.48
N TYR A 211 21.45 3.10 16.94
CA TYR A 211 20.34 4.06 16.98
C TYR A 211 20.17 4.83 15.67
N THR A 212 20.20 4.12 14.54
CA THR A 212 19.90 4.70 13.24
C THR A 212 18.41 4.69 12.96
N TYR A 213 17.94 5.54 12.04
CA TYR A 213 16.56 5.53 11.57
C TYR A 213 16.08 4.14 11.11
N SER A 214 16.95 3.39 10.41
CA SER A 214 16.66 2.04 9.91
C SER A 214 16.39 1.03 11.03
N ALA A 215 16.88 1.26 12.25
CA ALA A 215 16.72 0.34 13.38
C ALA A 215 15.25 0.16 13.80
N ILE A 216 14.41 1.17 13.58
CA ILE A 216 12.97 1.15 13.88
C ILE A 216 12.26 0.04 13.09
N PHE A 217 12.75 -0.25 11.88
CA PHE A 217 12.13 -1.17 10.92
C PHE A 217 12.69 -2.59 10.96
N ARG A 218 13.60 -2.88 11.91
CA ARG A 218 14.22 -4.19 12.05
C ARG A 218 13.22 -5.24 12.51
N GLU A 219 13.20 -6.38 11.82
CA GLU A 219 12.34 -7.52 12.13
C GLU A 219 12.87 -8.37 13.31
N ASP A 220 14.10 -8.13 13.74
CA ASP A 220 14.77 -8.78 14.89
C ASP A 220 14.89 -7.86 16.13
N LEU A 221 14.22 -6.69 16.13
CA LEU A 221 14.38 -5.67 17.17
C LEU A 221 14.09 -6.20 18.59
N ALA A 222 13.04 -6.99 18.76
CA ALA A 222 12.71 -7.64 20.02
C ALA A 222 13.81 -8.59 20.52
N GLU A 223 14.43 -9.38 19.65
CA GLU A 223 15.52 -10.29 20.03
C GLU A 223 16.77 -9.51 20.49
N ILE A 224 17.05 -8.38 19.84
CA ILE A 224 18.15 -7.48 20.23
C ILE A 224 17.89 -6.85 21.60
N ILE A 225 16.63 -6.48 21.89
CA ILE A 225 16.24 -5.83 23.14
C ILE A 225 16.12 -6.84 24.30
N GLU A 226 15.57 -8.02 24.05
CA GLU A 226 15.31 -9.08 25.05
C GLU A 226 16.48 -10.04 25.27
N GLY A 227 17.37 -10.19 24.29
CA GLY A 227 18.51 -11.12 24.30
C GLY A 227 19.56 -10.88 25.38
N PHE A 228 19.44 -9.81 26.17
CA PHE A 228 20.44 -9.39 27.14
C PHE A 228 19.93 -9.18 28.57
N VAL A 229 18.85 -9.88 28.97
CA VAL A 229 18.56 -10.05 30.41
C VAL A 229 19.59 -11.03 31.00
N PRO A 230 20.37 -10.64 32.04
CA PRO A 230 21.29 -11.55 32.72
C PRO A 230 20.55 -12.80 33.19
N GLN A 231 21.17 -13.98 33.04
CA GLN A 231 20.61 -15.29 33.37
C GLN A 231 20.10 -15.43 34.83
N SER A 232 20.30 -14.45 35.70
CA SER A 232 19.92 -14.48 37.12
C SER A 232 18.44 -14.16 37.42
N GLN A 233 17.61 -13.81 36.43
CA GLN A 233 16.18 -13.51 36.65
C GLN A 233 15.18 -14.35 35.85
N ARG A 234 15.62 -15.42 35.18
CA ARG A 234 14.68 -16.37 34.56
C ARG A 234 14.12 -17.32 35.62
N THR A 235 12.98 -16.95 36.21
CA THR A 235 12.15 -17.87 37.00
C THR A 235 11.78 -19.08 36.14
N GLU A 236 12.15 -20.25 36.63
CA GLU A 236 12.00 -21.55 35.95
C GLU A 236 10.55 -21.80 35.52
N THR A 237 10.28 -21.68 34.23
CA THR A 237 9.11 -22.31 33.62
C THR A 237 9.62 -23.55 32.88
N ARG A 238 9.31 -24.71 33.47
CA ARG A 238 9.67 -26.07 32.99
C ARG A 238 9.73 -26.16 31.46
N ALA A 239 10.92 -26.53 30.97
CA ALA A 239 11.15 -26.95 29.60
C ALA A 239 10.22 -28.12 29.23
N ARG A 240 9.38 -27.91 28.21
CA ARG A 240 8.80 -29.03 27.45
C ARG A 240 9.80 -29.43 26.36
N ALA A 241 10.00 -30.74 26.26
CA ALA A 241 10.89 -31.38 25.30
C ALA A 241 10.61 -30.91 23.86
N ALA A 242 11.69 -30.74 23.09
CA ALA A 242 11.64 -30.41 21.68
C ALA A 242 10.83 -31.47 20.92
N GLU A 243 9.70 -31.05 20.34
CA GLU A 243 9.04 -31.83 19.30
C GLU A 243 9.89 -31.75 18.02
N PRO A 244 9.94 -32.84 17.21
CA PRO A 244 10.59 -32.81 15.90
C PRO A 244 9.95 -31.72 15.04
N PRO A 245 10.69 -31.12 14.08
CA PRO A 245 10.22 -29.98 13.32
C PRO A 245 8.91 -30.34 12.62
N LYS A 246 7.80 -29.82 13.15
CA LYS A 246 6.52 -29.87 12.47
C LYS A 246 6.69 -29.05 11.21
N GLU A 247 6.42 -29.67 10.06
CA GLU A 247 6.27 -28.97 8.79
C GLU A 247 5.28 -27.82 8.98
N ILE A 248 5.83 -26.60 9.08
CA ILE A 248 5.06 -25.38 9.01
C ILE A 248 4.59 -25.32 7.57
N ARG A 249 3.32 -25.68 7.32
CA ARG A 249 2.61 -25.17 6.14
C ARG A 249 2.77 -23.66 6.18
N ASP A 250 3.24 -23.07 5.08
CA ASP A 250 3.57 -21.65 4.90
C ASP A 250 2.38 -20.66 5.08
N THR A 251 1.29 -21.06 5.76
CA THR A 251 0.12 -20.22 6.01
C THR A 251 -0.44 -20.47 7.41
N ALA A 252 -0.02 -19.65 8.39
CA ALA A 252 -0.62 -19.64 9.73
C ALA A 252 -2.02 -18.99 9.77
N VAL A 253 -2.51 -18.46 8.65
CA VAL A 253 -3.87 -17.90 8.52
C VAL A 253 -4.64 -18.68 7.45
N LYS A 254 -5.44 -19.67 7.87
CA LYS A 254 -6.47 -20.29 6.99
C LYS A 254 -7.72 -19.42 6.97
N SER A 255 -7.59 -18.18 6.50
CA SER A 255 -8.77 -17.38 6.17
C SER A 255 -9.18 -17.70 4.74
N PRO A 256 -10.45 -18.04 4.46
CA PRO A 256 -10.93 -18.21 3.08
C PRO A 256 -10.86 -16.91 2.27
N TYR A 257 -10.61 -15.77 2.93
CA TYR A 257 -10.53 -14.44 2.34
C TYR A 257 -9.09 -13.91 2.27
N LEU A 258 -8.09 -14.79 2.44
CA LEU A 258 -6.68 -14.44 2.33
C LEU A 258 -5.97 -15.47 1.45
N LEU A 259 -5.34 -15.01 0.38
CA LEU A 259 -4.29 -15.76 -0.29
C LEU A 259 -2.94 -15.29 0.27
N ASP A 260 -2.19 -16.18 0.88
CA ASP A 260 -0.82 -15.89 1.31
C ASP A 260 0.13 -16.87 0.63
N THR A 261 0.81 -16.39 -0.41
CA THR A 261 1.80 -17.15 -1.17
C THR A 261 3.24 -16.75 -0.82
N ARG A 262 3.45 -16.07 0.31
CA ARG A 262 4.81 -15.67 0.72
C ARG A 262 5.71 -16.89 0.86
N GLY A 263 6.97 -16.72 0.49
CA GLY A 263 7.99 -17.70 0.77
C GLY A 263 8.66 -17.45 2.13
N THR A 264 9.78 -18.10 2.36
CA THR A 264 10.56 -17.97 3.61
C THR A 264 11.61 -16.88 3.56
N GLU A 265 11.85 -16.29 2.39
CA GLU A 265 12.96 -15.36 2.18
C GLU A 265 12.49 -13.91 2.14
N HIS A 266 13.31 -12.99 2.61
CA HIS A 266 12.98 -11.56 2.68
C HIS A 266 12.47 -10.95 1.35
N PHE A 267 12.96 -11.43 0.20
CA PHE A 267 12.56 -10.93 -1.13
C PHE A 267 11.20 -11.45 -1.62
N ASN A 268 10.67 -12.51 -0.99
CA ASN A 268 9.39 -13.11 -1.34
C ASN A 268 8.33 -13.02 -0.21
N GLN A 269 8.51 -12.08 0.72
CA GLN A 269 7.58 -11.79 1.83
C GLN A 269 6.79 -10.49 1.68
N THR A 270 6.91 -9.80 0.55
CA THR A 270 6.27 -8.50 0.32
C THR A 270 4.75 -8.61 0.09
N HIS A 271 4.05 -7.47 0.10
CA HIS A 271 2.62 -7.40 -0.22
C HIS A 271 2.26 -7.95 -1.61
N ALA A 272 3.23 -8.09 -2.53
CA ALA A 272 2.97 -8.63 -3.85
C ALA A 272 2.46 -10.08 -3.81
N TYR A 273 2.80 -10.82 -2.75
CA TYR A 273 2.49 -12.24 -2.53
C TYR A 273 1.25 -12.46 -1.65
N VAL A 274 0.55 -11.39 -1.24
CA VAL A 274 -0.59 -11.48 -0.32
C VAL A 274 -1.80 -10.83 -0.98
N LEU A 275 -2.86 -11.61 -1.23
CA LEU A 275 -4.13 -11.11 -1.76
C LEU A 275 -5.21 -11.18 -0.69
N GLU A 276 -5.58 -10.01 -0.17
CA GLU A 276 -6.68 -9.85 0.79
C GLU A 276 -8.01 -9.60 0.07
N ILE A 277 -9.04 -10.33 0.51
CA ILE A 277 -10.42 -10.19 0.07
C ILE A 277 -11.22 -9.59 1.22
N ASN A 278 -11.92 -8.49 0.97
CA ASN A 278 -12.81 -7.91 1.96
C ASN A 278 -14.10 -8.74 2.06
N GLN A 279 -14.23 -9.55 3.11
CA GLN A 279 -15.37 -10.44 3.33
C GLN A 279 -16.72 -9.71 3.21
N SER A 280 -16.89 -8.58 3.90
CA SER A 280 -18.18 -7.86 3.90
C SER A 280 -18.60 -7.39 2.49
N ARG A 281 -17.63 -6.97 1.67
CA ARG A 281 -17.88 -6.57 0.29
C ARG A 281 -18.08 -7.78 -0.61
N TYR A 282 -17.31 -8.84 -0.42
CA TYR A 282 -17.47 -10.10 -1.13
C TYR A 282 -18.88 -10.65 -0.95
N ASP A 283 -19.40 -10.74 0.28
CA ASP A 283 -20.74 -11.28 0.56
C ASP A 283 -21.83 -10.48 -0.18
N ILE A 284 -21.67 -9.15 -0.22
CA ILE A 284 -22.58 -8.25 -0.97
C ILE A 284 -22.47 -8.50 -2.48
N GLU A 285 -21.26 -8.60 -3.00
CA GLU A 285 -20.99 -8.83 -4.42
C GLU A 285 -21.42 -10.21 -4.89
N GLU A 286 -21.18 -11.25 -4.11
CA GLU A 286 -21.65 -12.61 -4.36
C GLU A 286 -23.19 -12.63 -4.46
N ALA A 287 -23.87 -12.00 -3.50
CA ALA A 287 -25.33 -11.87 -3.54
C ALA A 287 -25.82 -11.06 -4.75
N LYS A 288 -25.02 -10.14 -5.29
CA LYS A 288 -25.33 -9.39 -6.52
C LYS A 288 -25.11 -10.27 -7.76
N VAL A 289 -24.03 -11.04 -7.82
CA VAL A 289 -23.74 -12.01 -8.90
C VAL A 289 -24.87 -13.04 -8.98
N ARG A 290 -25.29 -13.61 -7.83
CA ARG A 290 -26.41 -14.56 -7.73
C ARG A 290 -27.73 -13.99 -8.27
N ARG A 291 -27.95 -12.68 -8.11
CA ARG A 291 -29.15 -11.96 -8.58
C ARG A 291 -28.97 -11.29 -9.94
N SER A 292 -27.84 -11.51 -10.60
CA SER A 292 -27.58 -10.92 -11.91
C SER A 292 -28.48 -11.53 -12.97
N ILE A 293 -28.83 -10.72 -13.95
CA ILE A 293 -29.62 -11.12 -15.12
C ILE A 293 -28.68 -11.53 -16.24
N TYR A 294 -27.51 -10.90 -16.32
CA TYR A 294 -26.53 -11.12 -17.37
C TYR A 294 -25.13 -10.83 -16.85
N VAL A 295 -24.16 -11.58 -17.37
CA VAL A 295 -22.73 -11.39 -17.15
C VAL A 295 -22.11 -11.11 -18.51
N GLU A 296 -21.36 -10.03 -18.63
CA GLU A 296 -20.62 -9.69 -19.84
C GLU A 296 -19.43 -10.62 -19.99
N THR A 297 -19.59 -11.71 -20.72
CA THR A 297 -18.55 -12.74 -20.93
C THR A 297 -17.82 -12.61 -22.27
N HIS A 298 -18.21 -11.65 -23.10
CA HIS A 298 -17.64 -11.43 -24.42
C HIS A 298 -16.26 -10.77 -24.31
N LEU A 299 -15.32 -11.19 -25.15
CA LEU A 299 -14.03 -10.54 -25.30
C LEU A 299 -14.09 -9.63 -26.54
N GLY A 300 -14.33 -8.33 -26.33
CA GLY A 300 -14.25 -7.34 -27.42
C GLY A 300 -15.38 -7.36 -28.47
N ALA A 301 -16.58 -7.83 -28.11
CA ALA A 301 -17.75 -7.72 -29.01
C ALA A 301 -18.24 -6.27 -29.14
N GLU A 302 -18.75 -5.89 -30.32
CA GLU A 302 -19.28 -4.54 -30.59
C GLU A 302 -20.51 -4.20 -29.73
N ASP A 303 -20.59 -2.95 -29.25
CA ASP A 303 -21.60 -2.43 -28.31
C ASP A 303 -23.06 -2.71 -28.76
N ASP A 304 -23.33 -2.75 -30.06
CA ASP A 304 -24.67 -2.98 -30.62
C ASP A 304 -25.11 -4.44 -30.55
N ALA A 305 -24.19 -5.39 -30.75
CA ALA A 305 -24.46 -6.82 -30.57
C ALA A 305 -24.77 -7.14 -29.10
N LEU A 306 -24.10 -6.45 -28.18
CA LEU A 306 -24.29 -6.58 -26.73
C LEU A 306 -25.64 -6.05 -26.28
N ARG A 307 -26.07 -4.88 -26.77
CA ARG A 307 -27.41 -4.36 -26.49
C ARG A 307 -28.49 -5.32 -26.94
N GLN A 308 -28.37 -5.89 -28.14
CA GLN A 308 -29.35 -6.84 -28.65
C GLN A 308 -29.37 -8.17 -27.87
N ASP A 309 -28.22 -8.66 -27.38
CA ASP A 309 -28.14 -9.88 -26.58
C ASP A 309 -28.66 -9.65 -25.15
N ILE A 310 -28.39 -8.48 -24.55
CA ILE A 310 -28.98 -8.05 -23.28
C ILE A 310 -30.50 -7.94 -23.39
N ILE A 311 -31.02 -7.31 -24.46
CA ILE A 311 -32.46 -7.18 -24.70
C ILE A 311 -33.12 -8.56 -24.90
N ARG A 312 -32.49 -9.48 -25.64
CA ARG A 312 -32.97 -10.86 -25.80
C ARG A 312 -32.99 -11.62 -24.47
N LYS A 313 -31.94 -11.48 -23.65
CA LYS A 313 -31.83 -12.07 -22.31
C LYS A 313 -32.74 -11.40 -21.28
N PHE A 314 -33.20 -10.17 -21.55
CA PHE A 314 -34.18 -9.44 -20.75
C PHE A 314 -35.62 -9.90 -21.02
N ILE A 315 -35.95 -10.18 -22.29
CA ILE A 315 -37.29 -10.65 -22.70
C ILE A 315 -37.51 -12.11 -22.28
N SER A 316 -36.47 -12.94 -22.32
CA SER A 316 -36.52 -14.26 -21.69
C SER A 316 -36.47 -14.08 -20.16
N ALA A 317 -37.60 -14.28 -19.47
CA ALA A 317 -37.63 -14.31 -18.02
C ALA A 317 -36.67 -15.42 -17.54
N ALA A 318 -35.44 -15.06 -17.19
CA ALA A 318 -34.38 -15.98 -16.79
C ALA A 318 -34.68 -16.54 -15.38
N ARG A 319 -35.68 -17.41 -15.29
CA ARG A 319 -35.89 -18.28 -14.14
C ARG A 319 -34.88 -19.44 -14.26
N ASN A 320 -34.08 -19.64 -13.21
CA ASN A 320 -33.14 -20.76 -13.00
C ASN A 320 -31.92 -20.88 -13.93
N LYS A 321 -31.23 -19.77 -14.28
CA LYS A 321 -29.86 -19.86 -14.82
C LYS A 321 -28.82 -19.70 -13.71
N ASP A 322 -27.85 -20.63 -13.67
CA ASP A 322 -26.71 -20.55 -12.76
C ASP A 322 -25.71 -19.48 -13.22
N ARG A 323 -25.97 -18.23 -12.81
CA ARG A 323 -25.09 -17.09 -13.13
C ARG A 323 -23.77 -17.11 -12.39
N VAL A 324 -23.75 -17.74 -11.22
CA VAL A 324 -22.53 -17.92 -10.43
C VAL A 324 -21.59 -18.85 -11.20
N GLY A 325 -22.09 -20.01 -11.65
CA GLY A 325 -21.32 -20.95 -12.47
C GLY A 325 -20.87 -20.36 -13.80
N GLU A 326 -21.74 -19.65 -14.52
CA GLU A 326 -21.36 -18.97 -15.77
C GLU A 326 -20.23 -17.95 -15.56
N TYR A 327 -20.32 -17.15 -14.50
CA TYR A 327 -19.30 -16.16 -14.22
C TYR A 327 -17.99 -16.80 -13.77
N LEU A 328 -18.06 -17.86 -12.96
CA LEU A 328 -16.89 -18.62 -12.54
C LEU A 328 -16.15 -19.21 -13.76
N VAL A 329 -16.85 -19.85 -14.69
CA VAL A 329 -16.25 -20.37 -15.93
C VAL A 329 -15.58 -19.26 -16.72
N PHE A 330 -16.25 -18.11 -16.89
CA PHE A 330 -15.66 -16.95 -17.54
C PHE A 330 -14.38 -16.49 -16.83
N LEU A 331 -14.40 -16.35 -15.49
CA LEU A 331 -13.25 -15.87 -14.73
C LEU A 331 -12.05 -16.82 -14.85
N HIS A 332 -12.26 -18.13 -14.76
CA HIS A 332 -11.18 -19.11 -14.96
C HIS A 332 -10.57 -18.99 -16.36
N SER A 333 -11.39 -18.93 -17.41
CA SER A 333 -10.91 -18.71 -18.78
C SER A 333 -10.20 -17.36 -18.93
N TYR A 334 -10.69 -16.32 -18.24
CA TYR A 334 -10.13 -14.97 -18.31
C TYR A 334 -8.77 -14.87 -17.59
N PHE A 335 -8.61 -15.54 -16.45
CA PHE A 335 -7.33 -15.63 -15.75
C PHE A 335 -6.32 -16.40 -16.60
N GLN A 336 -6.72 -17.51 -17.21
CA GLN A 336 -5.87 -18.24 -18.15
C GLN A 336 -5.46 -17.37 -19.35
N PHE A 337 -6.41 -16.66 -19.97
CA PHE A 337 -6.11 -15.70 -21.04
C PHE A 337 -5.13 -14.60 -20.59
N THR A 338 -5.32 -14.06 -19.38
CA THR A 338 -4.43 -13.02 -18.83
C THR A 338 -3.03 -13.57 -18.58
N ARG A 339 -2.92 -14.78 -18.04
CA ARG A 339 -1.65 -15.51 -17.88
C ARG A 339 -0.93 -15.66 -19.21
N ASP A 340 -1.60 -16.18 -20.21
CA ASP A 340 -1.00 -16.42 -21.53
C ASP A 340 -0.54 -15.10 -22.17
N THR A 341 -1.37 -14.05 -22.07
CA THR A 341 -1.00 -12.71 -22.55
C THR A 341 0.24 -12.14 -21.83
N LEU A 342 0.35 -12.36 -20.51
CA LEU A 342 1.50 -11.91 -19.71
C LEU A 342 2.79 -12.65 -20.12
N LEU A 343 2.68 -13.96 -20.34
CA LEU A 343 3.79 -14.83 -20.72
C LEU A 343 4.23 -14.62 -22.17
N MET A 344 3.31 -14.28 -23.09
CA MET A 344 3.66 -13.90 -24.46
C MET A 344 4.56 -12.65 -24.52
N GLN A 345 4.53 -11.79 -23.51
CA GLN A 345 5.46 -10.66 -23.39
C GLN A 345 6.82 -11.04 -22.82
N GLN A 346 7.02 -12.29 -22.39
CA GLN A 346 8.29 -12.81 -21.88
C GLN A 346 8.97 -13.69 -22.93
N THR A 347 9.40 -13.09 -24.05
CA THR A 347 9.96 -13.84 -25.19
C THR A 347 11.23 -14.63 -24.87
N ASN A 348 11.92 -14.29 -23.78
CA ASN A 348 13.20 -14.88 -23.38
C ASN A 348 13.07 -15.82 -22.16
N LEU A 349 11.84 -16.13 -21.72
CA LEU A 349 11.59 -16.98 -20.57
C LEU A 349 11.32 -18.42 -21.00
N ASP A 350 12.04 -19.38 -20.43
CA ASP A 350 11.80 -20.81 -20.68
C ASP A 350 10.41 -21.22 -20.15
N GLU A 351 9.79 -22.22 -20.77
CA GLU A 351 8.49 -22.76 -20.36
C GLU A 351 8.51 -23.22 -18.90
N ASN A 352 9.62 -23.80 -18.47
CA ASN A 352 9.83 -24.27 -17.10
C ASN A 352 9.82 -23.12 -16.07
N ASP A 353 10.22 -21.92 -16.49
CA ASP A 353 10.33 -20.75 -15.62
C ASP A 353 9.05 -19.89 -15.61
N GLN A 354 8.03 -20.23 -16.41
CA GLN A 354 6.80 -19.44 -16.51
C GLN A 354 6.04 -19.33 -15.18
N ASN A 355 5.87 -20.44 -14.47
CA ASN A 355 5.19 -20.44 -13.18
C ASN A 355 6.05 -19.78 -12.10
N PHE A 356 7.38 -19.92 -12.17
CA PHE A 356 8.31 -19.21 -11.29
C PHE A 356 8.21 -17.69 -11.48
N PHE A 357 8.17 -17.22 -12.72
CA PHE A 357 7.93 -15.82 -13.05
C PHE A 357 6.58 -15.34 -12.54
N LEU A 358 5.49 -16.08 -12.79
CA LEU A 358 4.14 -15.72 -12.33
C LEU A 358 4.07 -15.66 -10.80
N TYR A 359 4.66 -16.62 -10.11
CA TYR A 359 4.76 -16.64 -8.65
C TYR A 359 5.40 -15.34 -8.14
N HIS A 360 6.53 -14.95 -8.71
CA HIS A 360 7.22 -13.72 -8.32
C HIS A 360 6.55 -12.44 -8.85
N PHE A 361 5.80 -12.49 -9.96
CA PHE A 361 4.95 -11.38 -10.39
C PHE A 361 3.91 -11.07 -9.31
N GLY A 362 3.32 -12.12 -8.74
CA GLY A 362 2.50 -12.08 -7.53
C GLY A 362 1.02 -11.81 -7.81
N PRO A 363 0.12 -12.39 -6.99
CA PRO A 363 -1.33 -12.33 -7.21
C PRO A 363 -1.89 -10.90 -7.24
N VAL A 364 -1.29 -9.97 -6.48
CA VAL A 364 -1.73 -8.56 -6.42
C VAL A 364 -1.48 -7.83 -7.74
N PHE A 365 -0.38 -8.11 -8.41
CA PHE A 365 -0.08 -7.49 -9.71
C PHE A 365 -0.88 -8.16 -10.82
N PHE A 366 -1.06 -9.48 -10.72
CA PHE A 366 -1.91 -10.23 -11.64
C PHE A 366 -3.36 -9.74 -11.65
N ILE A 367 -3.99 -9.57 -10.48
CA ILE A 367 -5.36 -9.05 -10.42
C ILE A 367 -5.49 -7.62 -10.96
N LYS A 368 -4.45 -6.78 -10.80
CA LYS A 368 -4.40 -5.44 -11.40
C LYS A 368 -4.40 -5.52 -12.93
N VAL A 369 -3.70 -6.49 -13.52
CA VAL A 369 -3.72 -6.71 -14.97
C VAL A 369 -5.09 -7.22 -15.41
N CYS A 370 -5.63 -8.26 -14.76
CA CYS A 370 -6.95 -8.80 -15.10
C CYS A 370 -8.03 -7.71 -15.07
N THR A 371 -8.09 -6.94 -14.00
CA THR A 371 -9.14 -5.93 -13.81
C THR A 371 -8.95 -4.70 -14.69
N HIS A 372 -7.71 -4.35 -15.04
CA HIS A 372 -7.44 -3.34 -16.08
C HIS A 372 -7.97 -3.80 -17.44
N PHE A 373 -7.66 -5.03 -17.85
CA PHE A 373 -8.15 -5.59 -19.11
C PHE A 373 -9.67 -5.78 -19.13
N MET A 374 -10.31 -6.13 -18.02
CA MET A 374 -11.77 -6.18 -17.93
C MET A 374 -12.39 -4.80 -18.15
N ARG A 375 -11.77 -3.74 -17.61
CA ARG A 375 -12.23 -2.36 -17.79
C ARG A 375 -12.06 -1.89 -19.23
N VAL A 376 -10.88 -2.09 -19.82
CA VAL A 376 -10.58 -1.69 -21.20
C VAL A 376 -11.43 -2.49 -22.19
N GLY A 377 -11.48 -3.80 -22.04
CA GLY A 377 -12.28 -4.71 -22.85
C GLY A 377 -13.77 -4.70 -22.54
N ARG A 378 -14.22 -3.87 -21.60
CA ARG A 378 -15.61 -3.73 -21.15
C ARG A 378 -16.30 -5.08 -20.89
N THR A 379 -15.61 -5.98 -20.21
CA THR A 379 -16.04 -7.35 -19.97
C THR A 379 -15.95 -7.69 -18.48
N GLY A 380 -16.55 -8.81 -18.08
CA GLY A 380 -16.64 -9.26 -16.70
C GLY A 380 -17.63 -8.49 -15.83
N TYR A 381 -18.41 -7.55 -16.37
CA TYR A 381 -19.43 -6.82 -15.60
C TYR A 381 -20.69 -7.67 -15.42
N VAL A 382 -21.34 -7.49 -14.28
CA VAL A 382 -22.64 -8.07 -13.99
C VAL A 382 -23.73 -7.03 -14.12
N HIS A 383 -24.86 -7.45 -14.69
CA HIS A 383 -26.05 -6.64 -14.90
C HIS A 383 -27.16 -7.10 -13.99
N ARG A 384 -27.76 -6.19 -13.22
CA ARG A 384 -28.87 -6.50 -12.30
C ARG A 384 -29.95 -5.43 -12.30
N HIS A 385 -31.14 -5.82 -11.88
CA HIS A 385 -32.21 -4.87 -11.61
C HIS A 385 -31.91 -4.04 -10.35
N LEU A 386 -32.18 -2.74 -10.43
CA LEU A 386 -32.22 -1.84 -9.27
C LEU A 386 -33.65 -1.51 -8.86
N LYS A 387 -34.52 -1.22 -9.84
CA LYS A 387 -35.97 -0.95 -9.73
C LYS A 387 -36.68 -1.44 -10.99
N ARG A 388 -38.03 -1.46 -11.04
CA ARG A 388 -38.78 -1.74 -12.30
C ARG A 388 -38.21 -0.86 -13.43
N ASN A 389 -37.71 -1.48 -14.49
CA ASN A 389 -37.08 -0.87 -15.67
C ASN A 389 -35.74 -0.13 -15.48
N GLN A 390 -35.04 -0.30 -14.34
CA GLN A 390 -33.69 0.26 -14.15
C GLN A 390 -32.65 -0.84 -13.94
N MET A 391 -31.54 -0.74 -14.67
CA MET A 391 -30.43 -1.68 -14.67
C MET A 391 -29.16 -1.03 -14.09
N VAL A 392 -28.39 -1.81 -13.35
CA VAL A 392 -27.05 -1.44 -12.88
C VAL A 392 -26.04 -2.42 -13.47
N ARG A 393 -24.98 -1.86 -14.04
CA ARG A 393 -23.79 -2.56 -14.53
C ARG A 393 -22.65 -2.29 -13.56
N GLU A 394 -22.08 -3.33 -12.96
CA GLU A 394 -20.98 -3.20 -12.01
C GLU A 394 -19.97 -4.34 -12.18
N LEU A 395 -18.70 -4.07 -11.91
CA LEU A 395 -17.63 -5.10 -11.87
C LEU A 395 -17.44 -5.52 -10.41
N PRO A 396 -17.81 -6.75 -10.02
CA PRO A 396 -17.73 -7.22 -8.64
C PRO A 396 -16.27 -7.60 -8.28
N PHE A 397 -15.50 -6.62 -7.82
CA PHE A 397 -14.04 -6.73 -7.68
C PHE A 397 -13.58 -7.72 -6.62
N GLU A 398 -14.24 -7.76 -5.46
CA GLU A 398 -13.93 -8.70 -4.38
C GLU A 398 -14.36 -10.13 -4.73
N TYR A 399 -15.46 -10.29 -5.48
CA TYR A 399 -15.83 -11.59 -6.05
C TYR A 399 -14.76 -12.11 -7.03
N VAL A 400 -14.24 -11.25 -7.92
CA VAL A 400 -13.17 -11.63 -8.85
C VAL A 400 -11.90 -12.04 -8.10
N LYS A 401 -11.50 -11.30 -7.06
CA LYS A 401 -10.35 -11.69 -6.20
C LYS A 401 -10.57 -13.04 -5.53
N TYR A 402 -11.78 -13.28 -5.03
CA TYR A 402 -12.12 -14.53 -4.35
C TYR A 402 -11.95 -15.74 -5.27
N VAL A 403 -12.42 -15.64 -6.51
CA VAL A 403 -12.21 -16.71 -7.51
C VAL A 403 -10.74 -16.79 -7.93
N LEU A 404 -10.05 -15.65 -8.09
CA LEU A 404 -8.62 -15.63 -8.41
C LEU A 404 -7.79 -16.34 -7.34
N LYS A 405 -8.14 -16.22 -6.06
CA LYS A 405 -7.42 -16.88 -4.97
C LYS A 405 -7.28 -18.38 -5.23
N ASP A 406 -8.40 -19.05 -5.47
CA ASP A 406 -8.40 -20.50 -5.67
C ASP A 406 -7.68 -20.88 -6.96
N TRP A 407 -7.96 -20.12 -8.04
CA TRP A 407 -7.27 -20.32 -9.31
C TRP A 407 -5.74 -20.15 -9.19
N TRP A 408 -5.28 -19.12 -8.49
CA TRP A 408 -3.85 -18.83 -8.32
C TRP A 408 -3.15 -19.89 -7.49
N ASP A 409 -3.81 -20.37 -6.43
CA ASP A 409 -3.27 -21.43 -5.60
C ASP A 409 -2.99 -22.68 -6.45
N GLU A 410 -4.00 -23.13 -7.21
CA GLU A 410 -3.94 -24.33 -8.05
C GLU A 410 -3.03 -24.21 -9.28
N ASN A 411 -3.03 -23.05 -9.95
CA ASN A 411 -2.40 -22.90 -11.27
C ASN A 411 -1.02 -22.23 -11.22
N VAL A 412 -0.66 -21.60 -10.10
CA VAL A 412 0.63 -20.90 -9.94
C VAL A 412 1.34 -21.36 -8.68
N TYR A 413 0.76 -21.17 -7.50
CA TYR A 413 1.47 -21.37 -6.24
C TYR A 413 1.89 -22.82 -6.01
N THR A 414 0.99 -23.78 -6.22
CA THR A 414 1.28 -25.21 -6.05
C THR A 414 2.14 -25.77 -7.18
N GLN A 415 2.28 -25.05 -8.28
CA GLN A 415 3.08 -25.46 -9.44
C GLN A 415 4.57 -25.11 -9.31
N VAL A 416 4.94 -24.27 -8.33
CA VAL A 416 6.34 -23.94 -8.07
C VAL A 416 6.79 -24.57 -6.75
N PRO A 417 7.79 -25.47 -6.75
CA PRO A 417 8.32 -26.06 -5.54
C PRO A 417 8.80 -25.02 -4.53
N ARG A 418 8.68 -25.31 -3.23
CA ARG A 418 9.17 -24.44 -2.15
C ARG A 418 10.65 -24.07 -2.31
N THR A 419 11.49 -25.03 -2.72
CA THR A 419 12.93 -24.82 -2.94
C THR A 419 13.20 -23.80 -4.03
N GLU A 420 12.39 -23.80 -5.09
CA GLU A 420 12.54 -22.86 -6.21
C GLU A 420 12.02 -21.48 -5.83
N ARG A 421 10.82 -21.38 -5.25
CA ARG A 421 10.22 -20.11 -4.78
C ARG A 421 11.14 -19.30 -3.86
N ASN A 422 11.95 -20.00 -3.06
CA ASN A 422 12.89 -19.44 -2.10
C ASN A 422 14.34 -19.36 -2.63
N SER A 423 14.58 -19.69 -3.89
CA SER A 423 15.92 -19.62 -4.49
C SER A 423 16.26 -18.17 -4.85
N TYR A 424 17.07 -17.51 -4.01
CA TYR A 424 17.58 -16.17 -4.33
C TYR A 424 18.33 -16.16 -5.66
N VAL A 425 19.10 -17.21 -5.97
CA VAL A 425 19.85 -17.31 -7.23
C VAL A 425 18.93 -17.32 -8.45
N ALA A 426 17.81 -18.04 -8.39
CA ALA A 426 16.83 -18.05 -9.48
C ALA A 426 16.13 -16.69 -9.60
N TYR A 427 15.78 -16.08 -8.47
CA TYR A 427 15.12 -14.78 -8.43
C TYR A 427 16.03 -13.65 -8.95
N ASP A 428 17.31 -13.66 -8.59
CA ASP A 428 18.31 -12.68 -9.04
C ASP A 428 18.55 -12.78 -10.55
N ARG A 429 18.63 -14.01 -11.11
CA ARG A 429 18.67 -14.22 -12.57
C ARG A 429 17.44 -13.67 -13.28
N LEU A 430 16.26 -13.86 -12.68
CA LEU A 430 15.03 -13.27 -13.21
C LEU A 430 15.10 -11.73 -13.20
N LEU A 431 15.57 -11.13 -12.10
CA LEU A 431 15.74 -9.68 -12.00
C LEU A 431 16.74 -9.14 -13.01
N ASP A 432 17.85 -9.82 -13.23
CA ASP A 432 18.87 -9.43 -14.21
C ASP A 432 18.34 -9.52 -15.64
N SER A 433 17.55 -10.54 -15.96
CA SER A 433 16.85 -10.64 -17.24
C SER A 433 15.92 -9.44 -17.46
N ILE A 434 15.07 -9.13 -16.47
CA ILE A 434 14.13 -8.00 -16.52
C ILE A 434 14.87 -6.65 -16.59
N ARG A 435 15.98 -6.50 -15.86
CA ARG A 435 16.80 -5.29 -15.89
C ARG A 435 17.44 -5.08 -17.26
N SER A 436 17.96 -6.14 -17.86
CA SER A 436 18.58 -6.12 -19.20
C SER A 436 17.55 -5.72 -20.26
N GLU A 437 16.36 -6.32 -20.21
CA GLU A 437 15.23 -5.96 -21.07
C GLU A 437 14.82 -4.49 -20.87
N TRP A 438 14.74 -4.03 -19.62
CA TRP A 438 14.39 -2.65 -19.32
C TRP A 438 15.42 -1.66 -19.87
N GLN A 439 16.72 -1.94 -19.77
CA GLN A 439 17.77 -1.03 -20.23
C GLN A 439 17.65 -0.71 -21.74
N GLU A 440 17.28 -1.69 -22.56
CA GLU A 440 17.04 -1.49 -24.00
C GLU A 440 15.92 -0.46 -24.23
N HIS A 441 14.81 -0.62 -23.52
CA HIS A 441 13.68 0.30 -23.59
C HIS A 441 13.96 1.66 -22.94
N GLN A 442 14.66 1.68 -21.82
CA GLN A 442 15.02 2.87 -21.05
C GLN A 442 15.81 3.84 -21.92
N LEU A 443 16.81 3.35 -22.67
CA LEU A 443 17.61 4.20 -23.55
C LEU A 443 16.75 4.85 -24.64
N ARG A 444 15.86 4.07 -25.27
CA ARG A 444 14.93 4.58 -26.30
C ARG A 444 14.00 5.66 -25.73
N LEU A 445 13.45 5.43 -24.54
CA LEU A 445 12.54 6.36 -23.89
C LEU A 445 13.25 7.62 -23.41
N LEU A 446 14.48 7.53 -22.88
CA LEU A 446 15.26 8.70 -22.45
C LEU A 446 15.55 9.65 -23.62
N LEU A 447 15.77 9.12 -24.83
CA LEU A 447 15.91 9.96 -26.03
C LEU A 447 14.63 10.72 -26.37
N LYS A 448 13.44 10.13 -26.11
CA LYS A 448 12.16 10.81 -26.28
C LYS A 448 11.94 11.85 -25.18
N ILE A 449 12.20 11.49 -23.92
CA ILE A 449 12.08 12.37 -22.76
C ILE A 449 12.93 13.63 -22.93
N LYS A 450 14.18 13.50 -23.40
CA LYS A 450 15.07 14.66 -23.63
C LYS A 450 14.55 15.65 -24.68
N LYS A 451 13.66 15.22 -25.58
CA LYS A 451 13.08 16.06 -26.64
C LYS A 451 11.77 16.73 -26.23
N ASP A 452 11.16 16.31 -25.13
CA ASP A 452 9.89 16.83 -24.64
C ASP A 452 10.10 17.54 -23.29
N PRO A 453 9.92 18.88 -23.21
CA PRO A 453 10.12 19.63 -21.98
C PRO A 453 9.24 19.18 -20.79
N VAL A 454 8.03 18.67 -21.05
CA VAL A 454 7.11 18.20 -20.01
C VAL A 454 7.62 16.88 -19.43
N LEU A 455 8.01 15.95 -20.30
CA LEU A 455 8.58 14.67 -19.88
C LEU A 455 9.94 14.85 -19.21
N LEU A 456 10.77 15.77 -19.69
CA LEU A 456 12.06 16.09 -19.07
C LEU A 456 11.86 16.66 -17.66
N ARG A 457 10.87 17.55 -17.48
CA ARG A 457 10.50 18.02 -16.15
C ARG A 457 10.03 16.87 -15.27
N ALA A 458 9.17 15.99 -15.79
CA ALA A 458 8.69 14.81 -15.06
C ALA A 458 9.85 13.91 -14.59
N LEU A 459 10.85 13.70 -15.46
CA LEU A 459 12.08 12.97 -15.11
C LEU A 459 12.89 13.67 -14.02
N ASN A 460 13.02 14.99 -14.07
CA ASN A 460 13.81 15.73 -13.08
C ASN A 460 13.15 15.79 -11.69
N ILE A 461 11.82 15.73 -11.62
CA ILE A 461 11.06 15.81 -10.36
C ILE A 461 10.58 14.45 -9.85
N HIS A 462 11.00 13.34 -10.47
CA HIS A 462 10.54 11.99 -10.11
C HIS A 462 9.02 11.81 -10.20
N ASP A 463 8.38 12.40 -11.22
CA ASP A 463 6.95 12.17 -11.50
C ASP A 463 6.74 10.82 -12.20
N VAL A 464 6.71 9.76 -11.39
CA VAL A 464 6.53 8.37 -11.81
C VAL A 464 5.21 8.17 -12.55
N LYS A 465 4.17 8.98 -12.28
CA LYS A 465 2.87 8.83 -12.93
C LYS A 465 2.94 9.24 -14.40
N THR A 466 3.52 10.41 -14.67
CA THR A 466 3.69 10.91 -16.04
C THR A 466 4.65 10.02 -16.83
N LEU A 467 5.77 9.60 -16.22
CA LEU A 467 6.73 8.68 -16.85
C LEU A 467 6.11 7.28 -17.08
N GLY A 468 5.29 6.80 -16.16
CA GLY A 468 4.55 5.55 -16.30
C GLY A 468 3.61 5.57 -17.50
N HIS A 469 2.83 6.64 -17.69
CA HIS A 469 1.98 6.80 -18.88
C HIS A 469 2.76 6.80 -20.19
N LEU A 470 3.98 7.36 -20.19
CA LEU A 470 4.85 7.25 -21.36
C LEU A 470 5.17 5.78 -21.66
N VAL A 471 5.60 4.99 -20.67
CA VAL A 471 5.88 3.56 -20.84
C VAL A 471 4.66 2.80 -21.34
N GLU A 472 3.48 3.07 -20.76
CA GLU A 472 2.22 2.43 -21.17
C GLU A 472 1.90 2.70 -22.64
N SER A 473 2.09 3.95 -23.09
CA SER A 473 1.81 4.38 -24.46
C SER A 473 2.83 3.88 -25.49
N GLU A 474 4.09 3.73 -25.07
CA GLU A 474 5.22 3.44 -25.95
C GLU A 474 5.57 1.96 -26.04
N ILE A 475 5.21 1.20 -25.01
CA ILE A 475 5.51 -0.22 -24.89
C ILE A 475 4.22 -0.99 -24.64
N SER A 476 3.74 -1.02 -23.39
CA SER A 476 2.41 -1.52 -23.03
C SER A 476 2.13 -1.32 -21.54
N TYR A 477 0.85 -1.42 -21.15
CA TYR A 477 0.46 -1.45 -19.75
C TYR A 477 1.04 -2.65 -18.98
N ILE A 478 1.02 -3.86 -19.54
CA ILE A 478 1.60 -5.03 -18.88
C ILE A 478 3.07 -4.80 -18.59
N TYR A 479 3.81 -4.27 -19.57
CA TYR A 479 5.23 -4.01 -19.42
C TYR A 479 5.50 -2.99 -18.30
N HIS A 480 4.74 -1.90 -18.24
CA HIS A 480 4.82 -0.92 -17.16
C HIS A 480 4.57 -1.56 -15.78
N VAL A 481 3.54 -2.39 -15.65
CA VAL A 481 3.24 -3.10 -14.40
C VAL A 481 4.35 -4.09 -14.02
N LYS A 482 4.94 -4.78 -15.00
CA LYS A 482 6.10 -5.68 -14.82
C LYS A 482 7.30 -4.95 -14.27
N ILE A 483 7.75 -3.87 -14.90
CA ILE A 483 8.93 -3.13 -14.43
C ILE A 483 8.69 -2.50 -13.06
N LEU A 484 7.50 -1.94 -12.79
CA LEU A 484 7.17 -1.46 -11.44
C LEU A 484 7.22 -2.58 -10.40
N ARG A 485 6.77 -3.78 -10.76
CA ARG A 485 6.79 -4.95 -9.87
C ARG A 485 8.22 -5.35 -9.49
N PHE A 486 9.10 -5.48 -10.47
CA PHE A 486 10.41 -6.10 -10.28
C PHE A 486 11.53 -5.09 -10.02
N LEU A 487 11.43 -3.90 -10.61
CA LEU A 487 12.46 -2.85 -10.54
C LEU A 487 12.07 -1.67 -9.63
N GLY A 488 10.81 -1.63 -9.16
CA GLY A 488 10.31 -0.59 -8.27
C GLY A 488 9.96 0.71 -8.99
N GLN A 489 9.66 1.77 -8.23
CA GLN A 489 9.23 3.07 -8.77
C GLN A 489 10.38 3.87 -9.41
N ASP A 490 11.61 3.58 -9.02
CA ASP A 490 12.81 4.27 -9.51
C ASP A 490 13.40 3.62 -10.77
N PHE A 491 12.62 2.79 -11.48
CA PHE A 491 13.08 2.03 -12.63
C PHE A 491 13.74 2.92 -13.72
N PHE A 492 13.28 4.16 -13.93
CA PHE A 492 13.91 5.12 -14.84
C PHE A 492 15.29 5.63 -14.41
N TYR A 493 15.63 5.51 -13.13
CA TYR A 493 16.89 6.01 -12.54
C TYR A 493 17.91 4.90 -12.31
N LEU A 494 17.58 3.66 -12.68
CA LEU A 494 18.53 2.57 -12.64
C LEU A 494 19.72 2.86 -13.56
N PRO A 495 20.96 2.58 -13.11
CA PRO A 495 22.14 2.77 -13.95
C PRO A 495 22.04 2.01 -15.27
N ILE A 496 22.30 2.70 -16.36
CA ILE A 496 22.47 2.06 -17.67
C ILE A 496 23.84 1.40 -17.67
N GLN A 497 23.88 0.08 -17.55
CA GLN A 497 25.09 -0.68 -17.74
C GLN A 497 25.32 -0.82 -19.24
N ILE A 498 26.15 0.05 -19.81
CA ILE A 498 26.64 -0.15 -21.18
C ILE A 498 27.54 -1.37 -21.11
N ALA A 499 27.04 -2.54 -21.53
CA ALA A 499 27.89 -3.68 -21.79
C ALA A 499 29.01 -3.19 -22.71
N LYS A 500 30.26 -3.22 -22.22
CA LYS A 500 31.42 -3.00 -23.09
C LYS A 500 31.28 -4.03 -24.20
N SER A 501 30.90 -3.58 -25.39
CA SER A 501 31.03 -4.37 -26.60
C SER A 501 32.43 -4.94 -26.57
N GLN A 502 32.53 -6.27 -26.50
CA GLN A 502 33.79 -6.95 -26.70
C GLN A 502 34.34 -6.44 -28.03
N ASP A 503 35.48 -5.76 -27.99
CA ASP A 503 36.27 -5.46 -29.17
C ASP A 503 36.50 -6.80 -29.89
N PRO A 504 36.08 -6.96 -31.15
CA PRO A 504 36.52 -8.08 -31.94
C PRO A 504 38.02 -7.87 -32.19
N ARG A 505 38.85 -8.70 -31.55
CA ARG A 505 40.23 -8.93 -31.99
C ARG A 505 40.29 -10.12 -32.92
#